data_AF-A0A6P2A1V5-F1
#
_entry.id   AF-A0A6P2A1V5-F1
#
_cell.length_a   1.000
_cell.length_b   1.000
_cell.length_c   1.000
_cell.angle_alpha   90.00
_cell.angle_beta   90.00
_cell.angle_gamma   90.00
#
_symmetry.space_group_name_H-M   'P 1'
#
loop_
_entity.id
_entity.type
_entity.pdbx_description
1 polymer ?
#
loop_
_entity_poly.entity_id
_entity_poly.type
_entity_poly.pdbx_seq_one_letter_code
_entity_poly.pdbx_strand_id
1 'polypeptide(L)' 'MEIERIDDNHLRLSMDLKQGQKLAKAINGKAREMRNAALALSSALGEAYAEAKNDFRQPPHAFDENAPKQPSIEN' A
#
# COMPACT_ATOMS: atom_id res chain seq x y z
N MET A 1 -17.61 2.07 3.19
CA MET A 1 -16.86 2.45 4.40
C MET A 1 -17.82 2.44 5.57
N GLU A 2 -17.46 1.72 6.62
CA GLU A 2 -18.21 1.55 7.85
C GLU A 2 -17.30 1.89 9.04
N ILE A 3 -17.85 2.53 10.07
CA ILE A 3 -17.11 2.92 11.26
C ILE A 3 -17.82 2.30 12.46
N GLU A 4 -17.10 1.52 13.25
CA GLU A 4 -17.60 0.90 14.47
C GLU A 4 -16.80 1.40 15.66
N ARG A 5 -17.47 1.69 16.77
CA ARG A 5 -16.80 1.94 18.05
C ARG A 5 -16.49 0.59 18.69
N ILE A 6 -15.22 0.33 18.97
CA ILE A 6 -14.79 -0.88 19.70
C ILE A 6 -14.90 -0.61 21.20
N ASP A 7 -14.38 0.54 21.65
CA ASP A 7 -14.48 1.04 23.02
C ASP A 7 -14.40 2.58 23.03
N ASP A 8 -14.21 3.19 24.20
CA ASP A 8 -14.18 4.66 24.35
C ASP A 8 -13.06 5.35 23.56
N ASN A 9 -11.95 4.65 23.30
CA ASN A 9 -10.75 5.21 22.67
C ASN A 9 -10.41 4.57 21.31
N HIS A 10 -11.06 3.48 20.92
CA HIS A 10 -10.77 2.77 19.68
C HIS A 10 -11.96 2.73 18.71
N LEU A 11 -11.66 3.00 17.44
CA LEU A 11 -12.59 2.90 16.32
C LEU A 11 -12.06 1.87 15.32
N ARG A 12 -12.94 1.02 14.80
CA ARG A 12 -12.68 0.17 13.64
C ARG A 12 -13.21 0.86 12.40
N LEU A 13 -12.41 0.88 11.35
CA LEU A 13 -12.77 1.45 10.06
C LEU A 13 -12.70 0.35 9.00
N SER A 14 -13.84 -0.06 8.47
CA SER A 14 -13.94 -1.10 7.44
C SER A 14 -14.18 -0.43 6.09
N MET A 15 -13.36 -0.73 5.09
CA MET A 15 -13.49 -0.15 3.76
C MET A 15 -12.88 -1.05 2.69
N ASP A 16 -13.27 -0.84 1.44
CA ASP A 16 -12.63 -1.50 0.30
C ASP A 16 -11.27 -0.85 -0.05
N LEU A 17 -10.46 -1.55 -0.83
CA LEU A 17 -9.11 -1.11 -1.24
C LEU A 17 -9.11 0.22 -2.00
N LYS A 18 -10.12 0.49 -2.84
CA LYS A 18 -10.21 1.74 -3.61
C LYS A 18 -10.56 2.91 -2.70
N GLN A 19 -11.44 2.70 -1.73
CA GLN A 19 -11.79 3.66 -0.69
C GLN A 19 -10.56 4.01 0.16
N GLY A 20 -9.78 3.01 0.58
CA GLY A 20 -8.52 3.22 1.30
C GLY A 20 -7.52 4.06 0.51
N GLN A 21 -7.30 3.73 -0.76
CA GLN A 21 -6.42 4.51 -1.63
C GLN A 21 -6.90 5.95 -1.81
N LYS A 22 -8.21 6.15 -1.98
CA LYS A 22 -8.80 7.49 -2.13
C LYS A 22 -8.62 8.32 -0.86
N LEU A 23 -8.80 7.71 0.31
CA LEU A 23 -8.59 8.37 1.60
C LEU A 23 -7.13 8.78 1.80
N ALA A 24 -6.17 7.89 1.52
CA ALA A 24 -4.74 8.20 1.57
C ALA A 24 -4.39 9.40 0.69
N LYS A 25 -4.87 9.41 -0.57
CA LYS A 25 -4.67 10.53 -1.50
C LYS A 25 -5.27 11.85 -0.99
N ALA A 26 -6.46 11.80 -0.40
CA ALA A 26 -7.10 12.99 0.15
C ALA A 26 -6.30 13.58 1.33
N ILE A 27 -5.82 12.72 2.24
CA ILE A 27 -4.96 13.15 3.37
C ILE A 27 -3.66 13.76 2.84
N ASN A 28 -2.98 13.08 1.91
CA ASN A 28 -1.72 13.57 1.36
C ASN A 28 -1.89 14.88 0.57
N GLY A 29 -3.02 15.06 -0.13
CA GLY A 29 -3.35 16.31 -0.81
C GLY A 29 -3.51 17.52 0.12
N LYS A 30 -3.67 17.27 1.43
CA LYS A 30 -3.78 18.29 2.49
C LYS A 30 -2.67 18.15 3.54
N ALA A 31 -1.54 17.50 3.20
CA ALA A 31 -0.53 17.09 4.17
C ALA A 31 -0.02 18.23 5.08
N ARG A 32 0.09 19.46 4.55
CA ARG A 32 0.52 20.64 5.32
C ARG A 32 -0.43 21.02 6.47
N GLU A 33 -1.69 20.63 6.37
CA GLU A 33 -2.76 20.95 7.32
C GLU A 33 -3.08 19.76 8.25
N MET A 34 -2.44 18.61 8.03
CA MET A 34 -2.76 17.35 8.71
C MET A 34 -1.84 17.10 9.90
N ARG A 35 -2.39 16.49 10.95
CA ARG A 35 -1.61 15.99 12.08
C ARG A 35 -0.83 14.74 11.68
N ASN A 36 0.30 14.49 12.35
CA ASN A 36 1.15 13.33 12.11
C ASN A 36 0.40 12.00 12.14
N ALA A 37 -0.58 11.84 13.04
CA ALA A 37 -1.39 10.62 13.12
C ALA A 37 -2.20 10.36 11.83
N ALA A 38 -2.73 11.41 11.19
CA ALA A 38 -3.44 11.28 9.92
C ALA A 38 -2.47 10.93 8.78
N LEU A 39 -1.26 11.51 8.78
CA LEU A 39 -0.22 11.16 7.82
C LEU A 39 0.24 9.71 7.97
N ALA A 40 0.39 9.23 9.21
CA ALA A 40 0.70 7.82 9.49
C ALA A 40 -0.40 6.89 8.97
N LEU A 41 -1.68 7.23 9.18
CA LEU A 41 -2.80 6.48 8.63
C LEU A 41 -2.76 6.46 7.09
N SER A 42 -2.49 7.61 6.45
CA SER A 42 -2.34 7.69 4.99
C SER A 42 -1.24 6.77 4.46
N SER A 43 -0.09 6.72 5.15
CA SER A 43 1.02 5.82 4.79
C SER A 43 0.60 4.36 4.87
N ALA A 44 -0.05 3.96 5.97
CA ALA A 44 -0.50 2.58 6.18
C ALA A 44 -1.54 2.14 5.12
N LEU A 45 -2.46 3.04 4.75
CA LEU A 45 -3.43 2.80 3.68
C LEU A 45 -2.75 2.67 2.30
N GLY A 46 -1.69 3.45 2.06
CA GLY A 46 -0.89 3.36 0.85
C GLY A 46 -0.14 2.03 0.73
N GLU A 47 0.47 1.59 1.83
CA GLU A 47 1.16 0.30 1.92
C GLU A 47 0.19 -0.87 1.71
N ALA A 48 -0.96 -0.87 2.40
CA ALA A 48 -1.97 -1.91 2.24
C ALA A 48 -2.47 -2.01 0.78
N TYR A 49 -2.62 -0.88 0.08
CA TYR A 49 -3.02 -0.88 -1.32
C TYR A 49 -1.91 -1.40 -2.25
N ALA A 50 -0.64 -1.05 -1.99
CA ALA A 50 0.50 -1.54 -2.75
C ALA A 50 0.65 -3.06 -2.59
N GLU A 51 0.55 -3.55 -1.35
CA GLU A 51 0.66 -4.98 -1.04
C GLU A 51 -0.50 -5.77 -1.63
N ALA A 52 -1.72 -5.24 -1.58
CA ALA A 52 -2.88 -5.88 -2.20
C ALA A 52 -2.78 -5.97 -3.74
N LYS A 53 -1.87 -5.22 -4.36
CA LYS A 53 -1.57 -5.26 -5.80
C LYS A 53 -0.20 -5.84 -6.10
N ASN A 54 0.42 -6.47 -5.10
CA ASN A 54 1.74 -7.03 -5.23
C ASN A 54 1.69 -8.40 -5.93
N ASP A 55 1.61 -8.34 -7.25
CA ASP A 55 1.71 -9.50 -8.12
C ASP A 55 3.18 -9.91 -8.37
N PHE A 56 4.14 -9.26 -7.71
CA PHE A 56 5.54 -9.61 -7.84
C PHE A 56 5.74 -11.05 -7.39
N ARG A 57 6.26 -11.86 -8.29
CA ARG A 57 6.75 -13.21 -8.01
C ARG A 57 8.18 -13.27 -8.48
N GLN A 58 9.06 -13.76 -7.63
CA GLN A 58 10.41 -14.08 -8.09
C GLN A 58 10.27 -15.15 -9.19
N PRO A 59 10.97 -14.99 -10.32
CA PRO A 59 10.94 -16.01 -11.35
C PRO A 59 11.49 -17.32 -10.78
N PRO A 60 10.96 -18.49 -11.20
CA PRO A 60 11.58 -19.75 -10.87
C PRO A 60 13.04 -19.72 -11.34
N HIS A 61 13.94 -20.27 -10.53
CA HIS A 61 15.38 -20.31 -10.82
C HIS A 61 16.10 -18.95 -10.80
N ALA A 62 15.55 -17.92 -10.14
CA ALA A 62 16.12 -16.54 -10.13
C ALA A 62 17.62 -16.42 -9.80
N PHE A 63 18.19 -17.39 -9.06
CA PHE A 63 19.58 -17.36 -8.59
C PHE A 63 20.38 -18.64 -8.92
N ASP A 64 19.87 -19.53 -9.76
CA ASP A 64 20.60 -20.74 -10.17
C ASP A 64 20.99 -20.71 -11.65
N GLU A 65 21.67 -21.76 -12.12
CA GLU A 65 22.22 -21.85 -13.49
C GLU A 65 21.14 -21.75 -14.59
N ASN A 66 19.88 -22.00 -14.26
CA ASN A 66 18.74 -21.88 -15.17
C ASN A 66 18.04 -20.51 -15.09
N ALA A 67 18.62 -19.55 -14.37
CA ALA A 67 18.09 -18.19 -14.31
C ALA A 67 17.91 -17.62 -15.73
N PRO A 68 16.77 -16.97 -16.04
CA PRO A 68 16.58 -16.30 -17.32
C PRO A 68 17.67 -15.23 -17.50
N LYS A 69 18.58 -15.48 -18.45
CA LYS A 69 19.69 -14.58 -18.77
C LYS A 69 19.11 -13.27 -19.33
N GLN A 70 19.59 -12.14 -18.82
CA GLN A 70 19.21 -10.84 -19.36
C GLN A 70 19.56 -10.78 -20.85
N PRO A 71 18.69 -10.23 -21.71
CA PRO A 71 19.04 -10.04 -23.11
C PRO A 71 20.28 -9.13 -23.18
N SER A 72 21.35 -9.65 -23.76
CA SER A 72 22.59 -8.90 -23.99
C SER A 72 22.28 -7.75 -24.93
N ILE A 73 22.46 -6.52 -24.43
CA ILE A 73 22.41 -5.31 -25.24
C ILE A 73 23.66 -5.37 -26.14
N GLU A 74 23.48 -5.79 -27.39
CA GLU A 74 24.53 -5.67 -28.41
C GLU A 74 24.71 -4.19 -28.73
N ASN A 75 25.96 -3.71 -28.63
CA ASN A 75 26.38 -2.38 -29.06
C ASN A 75 26.69 -2.37 -30.55
#